data_AF-A0A7X3G4N9-F1
#
_entry.id   AF-A0A7X3G4N9-F1
#
_cell.length_a   1.000
_cell.length_b   1.000
_cell.length_c   1.000
_cell.angle_alpha   90.00
_cell.angle_beta   90.00
_cell.angle_gamma   90.00
#
_symmetry.space_group_name_H-M   'P 1'
#
loop_
_entity.id
_entity.type
_entity.pdbx_description
1 polymer ?
#
loop_
_entity_poly.entity_id
_entity_poly.type
_entity_poly.pdbx_seq_one_letter_code
_entity_poly.pdbx_strand_id
1 'polypeptide(L)'
;MQAVATAATSTPSDEFFLARQPILGRDQKLVAFELLFRAAPEHEDAQLTDYAAATAAVISHASQLGMKQVVGEQVAFVNVDEVVLMSDFVRFLPPDKVILEILETVRPTTALLARVRELKELGFKFALDDVIGHSEQVSKLMSLVDIIKIDLQGVGRDELAELVRTVRGPHQKLLAEKVETIEEFELCMELGFEYFQGYYFARPAILSGKKITPSELVLLRLFDLIHSQADNDAIEAAVKRDPLLSLNLLRLVNGHLAGTGAPQVESISQALVQLGRSQLQRWVQILLYSGPEGHVELSSPLLQMATTRGRLLELMTLTLRPGDVAGANTAFTVGIMSLMDALFDVPMREIFDKVDLSRDVRAALLERDGDYGAMLSVAEALEHAEPGRNLAAALDRLGLSVKQVRDIELAAFGWVRELGAEVH
;
A
#
# COMPACT_ATOMS: atom_id res chain seq x y z
N MET A 1 16.12 28.36 47.96
CA MET A 1 15.00 27.69 47.26
C MET A 1 15.07 28.07 45.79
N GLN A 2 15.77 27.27 44.98
CA GLN A 2 15.74 27.37 43.53
C GLN A 2 14.59 26.49 43.05
N ALA A 3 13.61 27.10 42.38
CA ALA A 3 12.51 26.40 41.73
C ALA A 3 13.05 25.76 40.45
N VAL A 4 12.97 24.43 40.41
CA VAL A 4 13.27 23.61 39.24
C VAL A 4 12.18 23.87 38.20
N ALA A 5 12.56 24.42 37.05
CA ALA A 5 11.71 24.48 35.88
C ALA A 5 11.57 23.07 35.31
N THR A 6 10.42 22.45 35.56
CA THR A 6 9.98 21.23 34.87
C THR A 6 9.84 21.53 33.39
N ALA A 7 10.76 20.99 32.58
CA ALA A 7 10.61 20.92 31.14
C ALA A 7 9.32 20.15 30.83
N ALA A 8 8.36 20.81 30.20
CA ALA A 8 7.19 20.16 29.67
C ALA A 8 7.66 19.22 28.54
N THR A 9 7.60 17.92 28.78
CA THR A 9 7.69 16.90 27.74
C THR A 9 6.47 17.06 26.84
N SER A 10 6.65 17.73 25.70
CA SER A 10 5.68 17.75 24.62
C SER A 10 5.45 16.32 24.15
N THR A 11 4.22 15.84 24.26
CA THR A 11 3.76 14.61 23.61
C THR A 11 4.00 14.78 22.10
N PRO A 12 4.54 13.77 21.37
CA PRO A 12 4.63 13.87 19.91
C PRO A 12 3.25 14.21 19.37
N SER A 13 3.17 15.24 18.52
CA SER A 13 1.91 15.78 18.03
C SER A 13 1.10 14.70 17.32
N ASP A 14 -0.22 14.73 17.50
CA ASP A 14 -1.20 13.81 16.90
C ASP A 14 -1.37 14.04 15.37
N GLU A 15 -0.45 14.78 14.75
CA GLU A 15 -0.54 15.42 13.43
C GLU A 15 0.46 14.80 12.46
N PHE A 16 0.33 13.50 12.20
CA PHE A 16 1.12 12.83 11.18
C PHE A 16 0.29 11.82 10.37
N PHE A 17 0.75 11.56 9.14
CA PHE A 17 0.24 10.50 8.26
C PHE A 17 1.23 9.33 8.19
N LEU A 18 0.72 8.11 7.95
CA LEU A 18 1.53 6.90 7.81
C LEU A 18 1.35 6.29 6.42
N ALA A 19 2.23 6.65 5.51
CA ALA A 19 2.29 6.04 4.20
C ALA A 19 3.03 4.68 4.27
N ARG A 20 2.50 3.68 3.57
CA ARG A 20 3.14 2.37 3.40
C ARG A 20 3.48 2.18 1.93
N GLN A 21 4.76 2.05 1.61
CA GLN A 21 5.19 1.75 0.26
C GLN A 21 5.58 0.28 0.13
N PRO A 22 4.95 -0.49 -0.78
CA PRO A 22 5.25 -1.90 -0.93
C PRO A 22 6.63 -2.10 -1.54
N ILE A 23 7.38 -3.03 -0.97
CA ILE A 23 8.65 -3.54 -1.51
C ILE A 23 8.41 -4.95 -2.00
N LEU A 24 8.69 -5.17 -3.28
CA LEU A 24 8.41 -6.40 -4.00
C LEU A 24 9.67 -7.23 -4.19
N GLY A 25 9.51 -8.55 -4.15
CA GLY A 25 10.58 -9.48 -4.54
C GLY A 25 10.69 -9.63 -6.06
N ARG A 26 11.66 -10.45 -6.50
CA ARG A 26 11.83 -10.84 -7.91
C ARG A 26 10.63 -11.57 -8.51
N ASP A 27 9.78 -12.16 -7.68
CA ASP A 27 8.51 -12.80 -8.06
C ASP A 27 7.33 -11.80 -8.09
N GLN A 28 7.61 -10.50 -7.91
CA GLN A 28 6.64 -9.40 -7.84
C GLN A 28 5.65 -9.52 -6.68
N LYS A 29 5.92 -10.40 -5.71
CA LYS A 29 5.10 -10.51 -4.50
C LYS A 29 5.59 -9.52 -3.45
N LEU A 30 4.64 -9.05 -2.65
CA LEU A 30 4.92 -8.22 -1.49
C LEU A 30 5.83 -8.95 -0.49
N VAL A 31 7.00 -8.35 -0.21
CA VAL A 31 7.99 -8.86 0.76
C VAL A 31 8.06 -7.99 2.01
N ALA A 32 7.98 -6.67 1.84
CA ALA A 32 8.13 -5.70 2.90
C ALA A 32 7.33 -4.43 2.61
N PHE A 33 7.24 -3.56 3.61
CA PHE A 33 6.76 -2.19 3.45
C PHE A 33 7.81 -1.21 3.96
N GLU A 34 8.09 -0.16 3.21
CA GLU A 34 8.68 1.05 3.77
C GLU A 34 7.60 1.87 4.47
N LEU A 35 7.91 2.32 5.68
CA LEU A 35 7.03 3.17 6.49
C LEU A 35 7.51 4.62 6.41
N LEU A 36 6.70 5.44 5.75
CA LEU A 36 6.97 6.87 5.55
C LEU A 36 6.06 7.69 6.46
N PHE A 37 6.66 8.44 7.37
CA PHE A 37 5.94 9.27 8.33
C PHE A 37 6.04 10.72 7.94
N ARG A 38 4.91 11.42 8.02
CA ARG A 38 4.82 12.79 7.52
C ARG A 38 4.11 13.68 8.49
N ALA A 39 4.70 14.84 8.77
CA ALA A 39 4.01 15.89 9.47
C ALA A 39 2.77 16.33 8.67
N ALA A 40 1.70 16.66 9.39
CA ALA A 40 0.55 17.31 8.81
C ALA A 40 0.98 18.60 8.10
N PRO A 41 0.36 18.95 6.96
CA PRO A 41 0.56 20.24 6.33
C PRO A 41 -0.13 21.34 7.14
N GLU A 42 0.44 21.72 8.28
CA GLU A 42 0.03 22.91 9.03
C GLU A 42 1.11 24.00 8.87
N HIS A 43 0.80 24.94 7.98
CA HIS A 43 1.50 26.20 7.72
C HIS A 43 2.75 26.17 6.82
N GLU A 44 2.78 27.13 5.89
CA GLU A 44 3.79 27.35 4.83
C GLU A 44 5.24 27.56 5.33
N ASP A 45 5.47 27.58 6.64
CA ASP A 45 6.76 27.85 7.29
C ASP A 45 7.32 26.67 8.11
N ALA A 46 6.69 25.50 8.10
CA ALA A 46 7.26 24.29 8.70
C ALA A 46 8.38 23.71 7.82
N GLN A 47 9.52 24.41 7.79
CA GLN A 47 10.78 23.85 7.31
C GLN A 47 11.02 22.51 8.02
N LEU A 48 11.14 21.43 7.25
CA LEU A 48 12.04 20.26 7.38
C LEU A 48 12.88 20.05 8.68
N THR A 49 12.36 20.31 9.89
CA THR A 49 13.17 20.28 11.12
C THR A 49 12.82 19.16 12.10
N ASP A 50 11.92 18.23 11.77
CA ASP A 50 11.53 17.22 12.77
C ASP A 50 11.41 15.77 12.28
N TYR A 51 12.35 15.34 11.43
CA TYR A 51 12.54 13.91 11.14
C TYR A 51 12.80 13.12 12.44
N ALA A 52 13.52 13.70 13.40
CA ALA A 52 13.79 13.06 14.68
C ALA A 52 12.52 12.87 15.55
N ALA A 53 11.63 13.86 15.68
CA ALA A 53 10.37 13.64 16.40
C ALA A 53 9.39 12.77 15.60
N ALA A 54 9.39 12.86 14.26
CA ALA A 54 8.61 11.96 13.42
C ALA A 54 9.05 10.51 13.67
N THR A 55 10.34 10.18 13.56
CA THR A 55 10.91 8.85 13.81
C THR A 55 10.79 8.42 15.28
N ALA A 56 10.89 9.33 16.25
CA ALA A 56 10.59 9.00 17.65
C ALA A 56 9.10 8.68 17.88
N ALA A 57 8.20 9.39 17.19
CA ALA A 57 6.78 9.07 17.16
C ALA A 57 6.55 7.72 16.47
N VAL A 58 7.31 7.36 15.43
CA VAL A 58 7.30 6.00 14.83
C VAL A 58 7.60 4.96 15.86
N ILE A 59 8.70 5.10 16.60
CA ILE A 59 9.13 4.09 17.55
C ILE A 59 8.10 3.99 18.68
N SER A 60 7.61 5.13 19.18
CA SER A 60 6.57 5.18 20.21
C SER A 60 5.26 4.55 19.74
N HIS A 61 4.76 4.90 18.55
CA HIS A 61 3.51 4.38 18.02
C HIS A 61 3.61 2.95 17.52
N ALA A 62 4.69 2.56 16.84
CA ALA A 62 4.93 1.17 16.46
C ALA A 62 5.08 0.27 17.69
N SER A 63 5.65 0.79 18.78
CA SER A 63 5.68 0.11 20.08
C SER A 63 4.32 0.04 20.77
N GLN A 64 3.40 0.99 20.53
CA GLN A 64 2.07 1.04 21.15
C GLN A 64 0.99 0.28 20.34
N LEU A 65 0.93 0.48 19.02
CA LEU A 65 0.01 -0.18 18.08
C LEU A 65 0.46 -1.59 17.73
N GLY A 66 1.77 -1.86 17.84
CA GLY A 66 2.39 -3.12 17.45
C GLY A 66 2.64 -3.21 15.95
N MET A 67 3.88 -3.49 15.54
CA MET A 67 4.31 -3.56 14.14
C MET A 67 3.44 -4.49 13.27
N LYS A 68 2.88 -5.55 13.88
CA LYS A 68 1.95 -6.50 13.23
C LYS A 68 0.63 -5.85 12.76
N GLN A 69 0.21 -4.73 13.34
CA GLN A 69 -0.96 -3.98 12.87
C GLN A 69 -0.69 -3.18 11.59
N VAL A 70 0.55 -2.68 11.44
CA VAL A 70 0.92 -1.80 10.34
C VAL A 70 1.37 -2.59 9.11
N VAL A 71 2.27 -3.57 9.31
CA VAL A 71 2.90 -4.32 8.20
C VAL A 71 2.52 -5.79 8.17
N GLY A 72 1.62 -6.25 9.06
CA GLY A 72 1.16 -7.64 9.06
C GLY A 72 2.28 -8.64 9.36
N GLU A 73 2.48 -9.61 8.47
CA GLU A 73 3.56 -10.61 8.59
C GLU A 73 4.85 -10.17 7.89
N GLN A 74 4.79 -9.11 7.09
CA GLN A 74 5.93 -8.57 6.34
C GLN A 74 6.92 -7.83 7.26
N VAL A 75 8.08 -7.48 6.70
CA VAL A 75 9.11 -6.68 7.36
C VAL A 75 8.86 -5.19 7.10
N ALA A 76 9.11 -4.35 8.09
CA ALA A 76 9.07 -2.90 7.96
C ALA A 76 10.47 -2.33 7.69
N PHE A 77 10.58 -1.49 6.69
CA PHE A 77 11.71 -0.61 6.47
C PHE A 77 11.40 0.74 7.13
N VAL A 78 12.32 1.25 7.95
CA VAL A 78 12.12 2.45 8.76
C VAL A 78 13.33 3.37 8.62
N ASN A 79 13.06 4.57 8.09
CA ASN A 79 14.03 5.66 7.98
C ASN A 79 14.54 6.13 9.34
N VAL A 80 15.87 6.13 9.49
CA VAL A 80 16.57 6.55 10.71
C VAL A 80 17.72 7.50 10.40
N ASP A 81 17.71 8.63 11.10
CA ASP A 81 18.80 9.60 11.10
C ASP A 81 19.84 9.31 12.20
N GLU A 82 20.88 10.15 12.29
CA GLU A 82 21.91 10.01 13.33
C GLU A 82 21.33 10.10 14.76
N VAL A 83 20.34 10.96 14.99
CA VAL A 83 19.75 11.17 16.33
C VAL A 83 19.04 9.90 16.79
N VAL A 84 18.25 9.30 15.91
CA VAL A 84 17.50 8.06 16.18
C VAL A 84 18.47 6.90 16.36
N LEU A 85 19.43 6.71 15.44
CA LEU A 85 20.42 5.63 15.51
C LEU A 85 21.21 5.64 16.83
N MET A 86 21.57 6.83 17.31
CA MET A 86 22.33 7.01 18.55
C MET A 86 21.45 6.91 19.80
N SER A 87 20.13 6.94 19.65
CA SER A 87 19.19 6.76 20.75
C SER A 87 19.01 5.29 21.13
N ASP A 88 18.68 5.03 22.40
CA ASP A 88 18.29 3.70 22.85
C ASP A 88 16.85 3.34 22.48
N PHE A 89 16.06 4.29 21.98
CA PHE A 89 14.70 4.02 21.50
C PHE A 89 14.65 2.96 20.40
N VAL A 90 15.67 2.93 19.53
CA VAL A 90 15.78 1.92 18.45
C VAL A 90 15.74 0.50 19.00
N ARG A 91 16.22 0.27 20.23
CA ARG A 91 16.23 -1.08 20.85
C ARG A 91 14.84 -1.61 21.19
N PHE A 92 13.81 -0.77 21.22
CA PHE A 92 12.43 -1.22 21.42
C PHE A 92 11.80 -1.77 20.14
N LEU A 93 12.41 -1.55 18.98
CA LEU A 93 11.95 -2.12 17.72
C LEU A 93 12.28 -3.62 17.65
N PRO A 94 11.39 -4.46 17.10
CA PRO A 94 11.65 -5.88 16.91
C PRO A 94 12.67 -6.11 15.78
N PRO A 95 13.90 -6.57 16.08
CA PRO A 95 14.98 -6.66 15.08
C PRO A 95 14.70 -7.70 13.97
N ASP A 96 13.81 -8.65 14.21
CA ASP A 96 13.38 -9.65 13.23
C ASP A 96 12.30 -9.14 12.26
N LYS A 97 11.64 -8.01 12.59
CA LYS A 97 10.56 -7.40 11.80
C LYS A 97 10.91 -6.01 11.28
N VAL A 98 12.07 -5.45 11.60
CA VAL A 98 12.49 -4.12 11.18
C VAL A 98 13.85 -4.12 10.51
N ILE A 99 13.93 -3.44 9.37
CA ILE A 99 15.18 -3.05 8.70
C ILE A 99 15.32 -1.53 8.88
N LEU A 100 16.46 -1.10 9.40
CA LEU A 100 16.75 0.30 9.64
C LEU A 100 17.41 0.92 8.41
N GLU A 101 16.79 1.92 7.81
CA GLU A 101 17.27 2.64 6.64
C GLU A 101 18.11 3.83 7.08
N ILE A 102 19.41 3.77 6.81
CA ILE A 102 20.32 4.88 7.07
C ILE A 102 20.19 5.86 5.91
N LEU A 103 19.68 7.05 6.21
CA LEU A 103 19.52 8.13 5.24
C LEU A 103 20.88 8.55 4.66
N GLU A 104 20.88 8.99 3.40
CA GLU A 104 22.02 9.51 2.64
C GLU A 104 22.64 10.75 3.29
N THR A 105 21.87 11.50 4.09
CA THR A 105 22.32 12.67 4.85
C THR A 105 23.19 12.31 6.07
N VAL A 106 23.19 11.05 6.52
CA VAL A 106 23.87 10.59 7.73
C VAL A 106 25.37 10.38 7.48
N ARG A 107 26.21 11.07 8.26
CA ARG A 107 27.67 11.01 8.09
C ARG A 107 28.27 9.81 8.83
N PRO A 108 29.12 8.99 8.18
CA PRO A 108 29.72 7.81 8.80
C PRO A 108 30.91 8.15 9.72
N THR A 109 30.61 8.74 10.88
CA THR A 109 31.60 9.00 11.93
C THR A 109 32.03 7.70 12.62
N THR A 110 33.17 7.71 13.32
CA THR A 110 33.63 6.53 14.07
C THR A 110 32.59 6.07 15.12
N ALA A 111 31.90 7.02 15.76
CA ALA A 111 30.86 6.73 16.75
C ALA A 111 29.64 6.07 16.09
N LEU A 112 29.16 6.62 14.97
CA LEU A 112 28.03 6.05 14.23
C LEU A 112 28.34 4.63 13.74
N LEU A 113 29.52 4.42 13.14
CA LEU A 113 29.94 3.10 12.66
C LEU A 113 30.06 2.08 13.80
N ALA A 114 30.46 2.51 15.00
CA ALA A 114 30.45 1.65 16.18
C ALA A 114 29.03 1.31 16.62
N ARG A 115 28.12 2.30 16.61
CA ARG A 115 26.71 2.09 16.96
C ARG A 115 25.98 1.15 16.00
N VAL A 116 26.20 1.29 14.70
CA VAL A 116 25.60 0.36 13.71
C VAL A 116 26.09 -1.07 13.93
N ARG A 117 27.38 -1.27 14.24
CA ARG A 117 27.91 -2.61 14.58
C ARG A 117 27.27 -3.18 15.85
N GLU A 118 27.15 -2.38 16.90
CA GLU A 118 26.47 -2.79 18.14
C GLU A 118 25.02 -3.23 17.85
N LEU A 119 24.27 -2.46 17.08
CA LEU A 119 22.89 -2.80 16.73
C LEU A 119 22.80 -4.06 15.85
N LYS A 120 23.75 -4.28 14.94
CA LYS A 120 23.83 -5.56 14.19
C LYS A 120 24.07 -6.75 15.10
N GLU A 121 24.90 -6.62 16.13
CA GLU A 121 25.11 -7.70 17.12
C GLU A 121 23.83 -8.04 17.90
N LEU A 122 22.90 -7.09 18.02
CA LEU A 122 21.56 -7.32 18.59
C LEU A 122 20.56 -7.92 17.59
N GLY A 123 20.97 -8.15 16.34
CA GLY A 123 20.16 -8.78 15.29
C GLY A 123 19.49 -7.82 14.31
N PHE A 124 19.69 -6.50 14.45
CA PHE A 124 19.15 -5.54 13.48
C PHE A 124 19.81 -5.71 12.10
N LYS A 125 19.01 -5.48 11.07
CA LYS A 125 19.46 -5.35 9.68
C LYS A 125 19.40 -3.90 9.25
N PHE A 126 20.27 -3.55 8.31
CA PHE A 126 20.40 -2.18 7.82
C PHE A 126 20.27 -2.11 6.31
N ALA A 127 19.64 -1.04 5.84
CA ALA A 127 19.65 -0.60 4.46
C ALA A 127 20.35 0.75 4.35
N LEU A 128 20.98 1.02 3.20
CA LEU A 128 21.46 2.35 2.83
C LEU A 128 20.49 2.95 1.83
N ASP A 129 20.01 4.16 2.11
CA ASP A 129 18.96 4.83 1.35
C ASP A 129 19.49 5.70 0.20
N ASP A 130 18.65 5.93 -0.82
CA ASP A 130 18.85 6.90 -1.92
C ASP A 130 20.27 6.91 -2.55
N VAL A 131 20.85 5.73 -2.83
CA VAL A 131 22.19 5.64 -3.43
C VAL A 131 22.17 5.94 -4.92
N ILE A 132 22.64 7.14 -5.27
CA ILE A 132 22.77 7.60 -6.67
C ILE A 132 24.18 7.46 -7.25
N GLY A 133 25.16 7.01 -6.46
CA GLY A 133 26.56 6.99 -6.88
C GLY A 133 27.51 6.37 -5.86
N HIS A 134 28.73 6.03 -6.30
CA HIS A 134 29.77 5.56 -5.40
C HIS A 134 30.52 6.74 -4.75
N SER A 135 30.36 6.92 -3.44
CA SER A 135 31.03 7.96 -2.65
C SER A 135 31.85 7.34 -1.50
N GLU A 136 32.74 8.12 -0.90
CA GLU A 136 33.48 7.68 0.30
C GLU A 136 32.54 7.32 1.45
N GLN A 137 31.41 8.03 1.56
CA GLN A 137 30.40 7.77 2.60
C GLN A 137 29.71 6.42 2.36
N VAL A 138 29.24 6.20 1.13
CA VAL A 138 28.65 4.93 0.69
C VAL A 138 29.63 3.79 0.94
N SER A 139 30.89 3.93 0.55
CA SER A 139 31.91 2.89 0.75
C SER A 139 32.10 2.48 2.22
N LYS A 140 32.08 3.45 3.15
CA LYS A 140 32.21 3.17 4.60
C LYS A 140 31.00 2.42 5.16
N LEU A 141 29.79 2.83 4.76
CA LEU A 141 28.54 2.23 5.24
C LEU A 141 28.22 0.89 4.56
N MET A 142 28.61 0.71 3.30
CA MET A 142 28.36 -0.48 2.49
C MET A 142 28.80 -1.78 3.17
N SER A 143 29.90 -1.75 3.92
CA SER A 143 30.41 -2.91 4.67
C SER A 143 29.56 -3.31 5.88
N LEU A 144 28.65 -2.45 6.32
CA LEU A 144 27.80 -2.64 7.50
C LEU A 144 26.33 -2.85 7.15
N VAL A 145 25.89 -2.55 5.93
CA VAL A 145 24.49 -2.72 5.52
C VAL A 145 24.25 -4.07 4.84
N ASP A 146 23.00 -4.53 4.90
CA ASP A 146 22.54 -5.79 4.29
C ASP A 146 21.84 -5.52 2.94
N ILE A 147 21.32 -4.30 2.77
CA ILE A 147 20.59 -3.87 1.57
C ILE A 147 21.13 -2.50 1.13
N ILE A 148 21.22 -2.29 -0.18
CA ILE A 148 21.52 -0.99 -0.78
C ILE A 148 20.34 -0.61 -1.67
N LYS A 149 19.69 0.51 -1.35
CA LYS A 149 18.59 1.07 -2.12
C LYS A 149 19.17 2.06 -3.14
N ILE A 150 18.85 1.85 -4.42
CA ILE A 150 19.36 2.67 -5.53
C ILE A 150 18.17 3.41 -6.13
N ASP A 151 18.20 4.73 -6.06
CA ASP A 151 17.23 5.61 -6.70
C ASP A 151 17.50 5.67 -8.22
N LEU A 152 16.59 5.07 -9.00
CA LEU A 152 16.69 5.05 -10.46
C LEU A 152 16.56 6.43 -11.10
N GLN A 153 15.86 7.39 -10.48
CA GLN A 153 15.68 8.72 -11.02
C GLN A 153 16.93 9.59 -10.85
N GLY A 154 17.75 9.29 -9.84
CA GLY A 154 19.01 9.96 -9.59
C GLY A 154 20.20 9.42 -10.40
N VAL A 155 20.03 8.29 -11.11
CA VAL A 155 21.10 7.60 -11.83
C VAL A 155 20.82 7.59 -13.33
N GLY A 156 21.82 7.97 -14.14
CA GLY A 156 21.71 7.85 -15.59
C GLY A 156 21.52 6.38 -16.00
N ARG A 157 20.60 6.09 -16.93
CA ARG A 157 20.30 4.72 -17.38
C ARG A 157 21.56 3.93 -17.80
N ASP A 158 22.49 4.58 -18.50
CA ASP A 158 23.75 3.97 -18.97
C ASP A 158 24.78 3.80 -17.84
N GLU A 159 24.63 4.51 -16.72
CA GLU A 159 25.54 4.48 -15.58
C GLU A 159 25.12 3.45 -14.52
N LEU A 160 23.84 3.05 -14.51
CA LEU A 160 23.26 2.13 -13.54
C LEU A 160 24.02 0.79 -13.44
N ALA A 161 24.41 0.22 -14.59
CA ALA A 161 25.12 -1.05 -14.62
C ALA A 161 26.51 -0.96 -13.95
N GLU A 162 27.21 0.16 -14.13
CA GLU A 162 28.50 0.38 -13.47
C GLU A 162 28.31 0.67 -11.99
N LEU A 163 27.31 1.46 -11.61
CA LEU A 163 26.98 1.70 -10.21
C LEU A 163 26.73 0.39 -9.48
N VAL A 164 25.85 -0.47 -10.01
CA VAL A 164 25.56 -1.81 -9.47
C VAL A 164 26.84 -2.61 -9.27
N ARG A 165 27.75 -2.65 -10.27
CA ARG A 165 29.04 -3.34 -10.14
C ARG A 165 29.92 -2.79 -9.02
N THR A 166 29.89 -1.48 -8.77
CA THR A 166 30.73 -0.84 -7.75
C THR A 166 30.20 -0.99 -6.33
N VAL A 167 28.87 -1.03 -6.16
CA VAL A 167 28.22 -1.08 -4.84
C VAL A 167 27.82 -2.49 -4.42
N ARG A 168 27.73 -3.44 -5.36
CA ARG A 168 27.39 -4.83 -5.05
C ARG A 168 28.58 -5.56 -4.45
N GLY A 169 28.60 -5.67 -3.13
CA GLY A 169 29.47 -6.60 -2.42
C GLY A 169 28.91 -8.04 -2.40
N PRO A 170 29.65 -9.00 -1.81
CA PRO A 170 29.30 -10.42 -1.84
C PRO A 170 28.06 -10.81 -1.02
N HIS A 171 27.57 -9.93 -0.14
CA HIS A 171 26.50 -10.24 0.80
C HIS A 171 25.33 -9.24 0.77
N GLN A 172 25.48 -8.13 0.06
CA GLN A 172 24.48 -7.09 -0.04
C GLN A 172 23.45 -7.45 -1.10
N LYS A 173 22.17 -7.27 -0.75
CA LYS A 173 21.07 -7.27 -1.71
C LYS A 173 20.84 -5.86 -2.24
N LEU A 174 20.33 -5.75 -3.45
CA LEU A 174 19.98 -4.48 -4.07
C LEU A 174 18.47 -4.32 -4.12
N LEU A 175 18.03 -3.09 -3.81
CA LEU A 175 16.65 -2.65 -3.94
C LEU A 175 16.62 -1.50 -4.94
N ALA A 176 15.80 -1.62 -5.99
CA ALA A 176 15.59 -0.55 -6.95
C ALA A 176 14.42 0.32 -6.48
N GLU A 177 14.65 1.62 -6.32
CA GLU A 177 13.63 2.58 -5.91
C GLU A 177 13.11 3.40 -7.07
N LYS A 178 11.89 3.92 -6.91
CA LYS A 178 11.19 4.75 -7.89
C LYS A 178 11.12 4.07 -9.27
N VAL A 179 10.85 2.76 -9.27
CA VAL A 179 10.60 1.96 -10.47
C VAL A 179 9.22 2.32 -11.02
N GLU A 180 9.16 3.06 -12.13
CA GLU A 180 7.92 3.62 -12.69
C GLU A 180 7.45 2.89 -13.96
N THR A 181 8.28 2.05 -14.56
CA THR A 181 7.97 1.34 -15.81
C THR A 181 8.36 -0.13 -15.76
N ILE A 182 7.71 -0.95 -16.60
CA ILE A 182 8.04 -2.38 -16.73
C ILE A 182 9.46 -2.53 -17.28
N GLU A 183 9.87 -1.65 -18.19
CA GLU A 183 11.21 -1.66 -18.79
C GLU A 183 12.32 -1.38 -17.75
N GLU A 184 12.07 -0.49 -16.78
CA GLU A 184 12.97 -0.27 -15.64
C GLU A 184 13.04 -1.50 -14.74
N PHE A 185 11.89 -2.11 -14.44
CA PHE A 185 11.83 -3.35 -13.66
C PHE A 185 12.65 -4.47 -14.32
N GLU A 186 12.46 -4.69 -15.62
CA GLU A 186 13.18 -5.70 -16.41
C GLU A 186 14.69 -5.45 -16.42
N LEU A 187 15.12 -4.19 -16.63
CA LEU A 187 16.52 -3.81 -16.57
C LEU A 187 17.13 -4.11 -15.18
N CYS A 188 16.46 -3.74 -14.10
CA CYS A 188 16.91 -4.03 -12.74
C CYS A 188 16.92 -5.55 -12.45
N MET A 189 15.97 -6.31 -13.00
CA MET A 189 15.97 -7.77 -12.91
C MET A 189 17.22 -8.39 -13.56
N GLU A 190 17.63 -7.90 -14.73
CA GLU A 190 18.84 -8.31 -15.45
C GLU A 190 20.13 -7.93 -14.71
N LEU A 191 20.17 -6.72 -14.13
CA LEU A 191 21.29 -6.24 -13.31
C LEU A 191 21.39 -6.98 -11.95
N GLY A 192 20.38 -7.80 -11.64
CA GLY A 192 20.42 -8.73 -10.52
C GLY A 192 19.88 -8.16 -9.21
N PHE A 193 19.03 -7.13 -9.27
CA PHE A 193 18.31 -6.61 -8.10
C PHE A 193 17.40 -7.67 -7.47
N GLU A 194 17.33 -7.71 -6.14
CA GLU A 194 16.51 -8.65 -5.40
C GLU A 194 15.16 -8.05 -5.00
N TYR A 195 15.09 -6.73 -4.84
CA TYR A 195 13.92 -6.00 -4.39
C TYR A 195 13.59 -4.80 -5.28
N PHE A 196 12.32 -4.43 -5.32
CA PHE A 196 11.79 -3.36 -6.18
C PHE A 196 10.74 -2.55 -5.44
N GLN A 197 10.81 -1.23 -5.56
CA GLN A 197 9.87 -0.29 -4.97
C GLN A 197 9.55 0.81 -5.98
N GLY A 198 8.27 1.07 -6.18
CA GLY A 198 7.77 2.04 -7.18
C GLY A 198 6.40 1.63 -7.71
N TYR A 199 5.84 2.42 -8.64
CA TYR A 199 4.46 2.27 -9.12
C TYR A 199 4.33 1.61 -10.50
N TYR A 200 5.38 0.95 -11.02
CA TYR A 200 5.32 0.26 -12.30
C TYR A 200 4.15 -0.75 -12.41
N PHE A 201 3.78 -1.42 -11.31
CA PHE A 201 2.66 -2.38 -11.26
C PHE A 201 1.28 -1.71 -11.26
N ALA A 202 1.23 -0.41 -10.97
CA ALA A 202 0.02 0.40 -10.86
C ALA A 202 -0.27 1.21 -12.11
N ARG A 203 0.57 1.06 -13.15
CA ARG A 203 0.47 1.81 -14.40
C ARG A 203 0.11 0.86 -15.54
N PRO A 204 -0.83 1.24 -16.42
CA PRO A 204 -1.23 0.39 -17.52
C PRO A 204 -0.13 0.31 -18.59
N ALA A 205 0.16 -0.91 -19.06
CA ALA A 205 1.04 -1.16 -20.20
C ALA A 205 0.27 -1.02 -21.53
N ILE A 206 -0.34 0.16 -21.76
CA ILE A 206 -1.31 0.42 -22.86
C ILE A 206 -0.74 0.09 -24.25
N LEU A 207 0.57 0.26 -24.43
CA LEU A 207 1.24 -0.01 -25.71
C LEU A 207 1.23 -1.48 -26.13
N SER A 208 0.86 -2.40 -25.23
CA SER A 208 0.79 -3.84 -25.49
C SER A 208 -0.38 -4.27 -26.40
N GLY A 209 -1.39 -3.40 -26.59
CA GLY A 209 -2.58 -3.74 -27.40
C GLY A 209 -3.40 -4.90 -26.83
N LYS A 210 -3.22 -5.22 -25.54
CA LYS A 210 -4.01 -6.22 -24.82
C LYS A 210 -5.50 -5.86 -24.87
N LYS A 211 -6.32 -6.90 -24.83
CA LYS A 211 -7.78 -6.78 -24.75
C LYS A 211 -8.25 -7.52 -23.52
N ILE A 212 -9.26 -6.95 -22.88
CA ILE A 212 -9.99 -7.60 -21.78
C ILE A 212 -10.38 -9.02 -22.22
N THR A 213 -9.97 -10.00 -21.43
CA THR A 213 -10.15 -11.42 -21.72
C THR A 213 -11.62 -11.84 -21.57
N PRO A 214 -12.05 -12.96 -22.17
CA PRO A 214 -13.42 -13.45 -22.00
C PRO A 214 -13.82 -13.67 -20.55
N SER A 215 -12.91 -14.17 -19.70
CA SER A 215 -13.16 -14.42 -18.27
C SER A 215 -13.35 -13.11 -17.50
N GLU A 216 -12.53 -12.09 -17.77
CA GLU A 216 -12.67 -10.76 -17.18
C GLU A 216 -14.00 -10.11 -17.60
N LEU A 217 -14.43 -10.28 -18.84
CA LEU A 217 -15.76 -9.83 -19.29
C LEU A 217 -16.91 -10.53 -18.55
N VAL A 218 -16.75 -11.78 -18.11
CA VAL A 218 -17.77 -12.44 -17.27
C VAL A 218 -17.88 -11.73 -15.92
N LEU A 219 -16.75 -11.45 -15.27
CA LEU A 219 -16.72 -10.74 -13.99
C LEU A 219 -17.26 -9.31 -14.11
N LEU A 220 -16.88 -8.56 -15.15
CA LEU A 220 -17.40 -7.21 -15.40
C LEU A 220 -18.92 -7.22 -15.62
N ARG A 221 -19.46 -8.20 -16.35
CA ARG A 221 -20.91 -8.38 -16.50
C ARG A 221 -21.59 -8.74 -15.20
N LEU A 222 -20.98 -9.60 -14.38
CA LEU A 222 -21.53 -9.95 -13.07
C LEU A 222 -21.57 -8.73 -12.15
N PHE A 223 -20.50 -7.94 -12.15
CA PHE A 223 -20.44 -6.66 -11.44
C PHE A 223 -21.54 -5.70 -11.91
N ASP A 224 -21.71 -5.54 -13.23
CA ASP A 224 -22.76 -4.72 -13.85
C ASP A 224 -24.16 -5.13 -13.36
N LEU A 225 -24.50 -6.42 -13.41
CA LEU A 225 -25.78 -6.95 -12.92
C LEU A 225 -26.02 -6.67 -11.44
N ILE A 226 -24.98 -6.77 -10.61
CA ILE A 226 -25.08 -6.49 -9.17
C ILE A 226 -25.30 -4.99 -8.94
N HIS A 227 -24.53 -4.15 -9.64
CA HIS A 227 -24.60 -2.70 -9.54
C HIS A 227 -25.95 -2.15 -10.01
N SER A 228 -26.46 -2.66 -11.13
CA SER A 228 -27.74 -2.28 -11.74
C SER A 228 -28.97 -2.81 -10.99
N GLN A 229 -28.79 -3.43 -9.82
CA GLN A 229 -29.86 -4.05 -9.02
C GLN A 229 -30.69 -5.10 -9.79
N ALA A 230 -30.08 -5.83 -10.73
CA ALA A 230 -30.76 -6.91 -11.46
C ALA A 230 -31.20 -8.03 -10.52
N ASP A 231 -32.29 -8.76 -10.82
CA ASP A 231 -32.84 -9.81 -9.97
C ASP A 231 -31.84 -10.94 -9.66
N ASN A 232 -32.02 -11.60 -8.50
CA ASN A 232 -31.13 -12.68 -8.06
C ASN A 232 -31.04 -13.82 -9.10
N ASP A 233 -32.12 -14.08 -9.84
CA ASP A 233 -32.15 -15.10 -10.90
C ASP A 233 -31.20 -14.76 -12.06
N ALA A 234 -31.07 -13.47 -12.40
CA ALA A 234 -30.16 -13.02 -13.44
C ALA A 234 -28.69 -13.16 -13.00
N ILE A 235 -28.40 -12.80 -11.75
CA ILE A 235 -27.08 -12.97 -11.12
C ILE A 235 -26.73 -14.47 -11.05
N GLU A 236 -27.65 -15.30 -10.60
CA GLU A 236 -27.47 -16.75 -10.52
C GLU A 236 -27.19 -17.36 -11.91
N ALA A 237 -27.96 -16.97 -12.93
CA ALA A 237 -27.75 -17.43 -14.30
C ALA A 237 -26.37 -17.00 -14.85
N ALA A 238 -25.88 -15.82 -14.48
CA ALA A 238 -24.55 -15.36 -14.86
C ALA A 238 -23.44 -16.18 -14.18
N VAL A 239 -23.54 -16.43 -12.87
CA VAL A 239 -22.57 -17.26 -12.13
C VAL A 239 -22.54 -18.69 -12.66
N LYS A 240 -23.70 -19.30 -12.95
CA LYS A 240 -23.81 -20.67 -13.48
C LYS A 240 -23.14 -20.88 -14.85
N ARG A 241 -22.95 -19.81 -15.63
CA ARG A 241 -22.28 -19.90 -16.94
C ARG A 241 -20.77 -20.12 -16.81
N ASP A 242 -20.20 -19.86 -15.64
CA ASP A 242 -18.79 -20.05 -15.36
C ASP A 242 -18.59 -20.99 -14.16
N PRO A 243 -18.12 -22.23 -14.40
CA PRO A 243 -17.86 -23.20 -13.34
C PRO A 243 -16.84 -22.73 -12.30
N LEU A 244 -15.84 -21.92 -12.69
CA LEU A 244 -14.83 -21.41 -11.76
C LEU A 244 -15.45 -20.37 -10.81
N LEU A 245 -16.28 -19.47 -11.33
CA LEU A 245 -17.00 -18.51 -10.48
C LEU A 245 -17.96 -19.20 -9.52
N SER A 246 -18.66 -20.24 -10.00
CA SER A 246 -19.55 -21.06 -9.17
C SER A 246 -18.78 -21.72 -8.00
N LEU A 247 -17.63 -22.32 -8.29
CA LEU A 247 -16.79 -22.96 -7.29
C LEU A 247 -16.20 -21.94 -6.29
N ASN A 248 -15.72 -20.80 -6.79
CA ASN A 248 -15.14 -19.75 -5.95
C ASN A 248 -16.20 -19.11 -5.03
N LEU A 249 -17.44 -18.92 -5.50
CA LEU A 249 -18.53 -18.41 -4.67
C LEU A 249 -18.87 -19.37 -3.53
N LEU A 250 -18.99 -20.67 -3.84
CA LEU A 250 -19.26 -21.69 -2.82
C LEU A 250 -18.11 -21.80 -1.81
N ARG A 251 -16.85 -21.73 -2.27
CA ARG A 251 -15.67 -21.71 -1.39
C ARG A 251 -15.69 -20.51 -0.45
N LEU A 252 -15.99 -19.31 -0.96
CA LEU A 252 -16.09 -18.11 -0.14
C LEU A 252 -17.12 -18.27 0.97
N VAL A 253 -18.36 -18.63 0.62
CA VAL A 253 -19.45 -18.74 1.60
C VAL A 253 -19.15 -19.84 2.62
N ASN A 254 -18.63 -20.99 2.17
CA ASN A 254 -18.28 -22.08 3.07
C ASN A 254 -17.04 -21.79 3.93
N GLY A 255 -16.11 -20.95 3.46
CA GLY A 255 -14.98 -20.46 4.25
C GLY A 255 -15.44 -19.65 5.46
N HIS A 256 -16.40 -18.73 5.26
CA HIS A 256 -17.00 -17.97 6.36
C HIS A 256 -17.79 -18.84 7.36
N LEU A 257 -18.29 -19.99 6.91
CA LEU A 257 -19.00 -20.95 7.76
C LEU A 257 -18.06 -21.93 8.47
N ALA A 258 -16.79 -22.01 8.05
CA ALA A 258 -15.81 -22.87 8.67
C ALA A 258 -15.64 -22.49 10.15
N GLY A 259 -15.77 -23.47 11.05
CA GLY A 259 -15.68 -23.24 12.50
C GLY A 259 -16.96 -22.77 13.18
N THR A 260 -18.02 -22.42 12.44
CA THR A 260 -19.33 -22.02 13.02
C THR A 260 -20.27 -23.19 13.30
N GLY A 261 -20.00 -24.37 12.72
CA GLY A 261 -20.87 -25.55 12.81
C GLY A 261 -22.12 -25.48 11.92
N ALA A 262 -22.26 -24.43 11.10
CA ALA A 262 -23.34 -24.31 10.13
C ALA A 262 -23.19 -25.35 8.99
N PRO A 263 -24.31 -25.83 8.39
CA PRO A 263 -24.26 -26.75 7.25
C PRO A 263 -23.58 -26.08 6.04
N GLN A 264 -22.87 -26.89 5.25
CA GLN A 264 -22.25 -26.40 4.01
C GLN A 264 -23.30 -25.98 3.00
N VAL A 265 -23.01 -24.89 2.30
CA VAL A 265 -23.79 -24.39 1.17
C VAL A 265 -23.37 -25.15 -0.09
N GLU A 266 -24.34 -25.82 -0.72
CA GLU A 266 -24.13 -26.64 -1.91
C GLU A 266 -24.72 -26.01 -3.18
N SER A 267 -25.50 -24.92 -3.06
CA SER A 267 -26.18 -24.28 -4.18
C SER A 267 -25.86 -22.79 -4.29
N ILE A 268 -25.79 -22.28 -5.52
CA ILE A 268 -25.55 -20.86 -5.82
C ILE A 268 -26.66 -19.99 -5.25
N SER A 269 -27.93 -20.39 -5.37
CA SER A 269 -29.06 -19.63 -4.82
C SER A 269 -28.92 -19.43 -3.31
N GLN A 270 -28.57 -20.49 -2.56
CA GLN A 270 -28.32 -20.40 -1.12
C GLN A 270 -27.11 -19.50 -0.82
N ALA A 271 -26.03 -19.63 -1.59
CA ALA A 271 -24.84 -18.80 -1.44
C ALA A 271 -25.14 -17.31 -1.63
N LEU A 272 -25.91 -16.96 -2.67
CA LEU A 272 -26.32 -15.58 -2.95
C LEU A 272 -27.20 -14.99 -1.84
N VAL A 273 -28.14 -15.77 -1.30
CA VAL A 273 -28.99 -15.33 -0.18
C VAL A 273 -28.17 -15.12 1.09
N GLN A 274 -27.25 -16.03 1.39
CA GLN A 274 -26.47 -15.97 2.62
C GLN A 274 -25.39 -14.88 2.61
N LEU A 275 -24.72 -14.69 1.48
CA LEU A 275 -23.71 -13.64 1.32
C LEU A 275 -24.36 -12.25 1.27
N GLY A 276 -25.49 -12.13 0.58
CA GLY A 276 -26.13 -10.85 0.30
C GLY A 276 -25.39 -10.06 -0.79
N ARG A 277 -26.09 -9.07 -1.36
CA ARG A 277 -25.62 -8.32 -2.54
C ARG A 277 -24.36 -7.50 -2.29
N SER A 278 -24.28 -6.80 -1.16
CA SER A 278 -23.14 -5.92 -0.87
C SER A 278 -21.83 -6.71 -0.72
N GLN A 279 -21.87 -7.87 -0.05
CA GLN A 279 -20.69 -8.73 0.09
C GLN A 279 -20.35 -9.42 -1.23
N LEU A 280 -21.35 -9.84 -2.00
CA LEU A 280 -21.13 -10.36 -3.36
C LEU A 280 -20.45 -9.33 -4.25
N GLN A 281 -20.87 -8.07 -4.20
CA GLN A 281 -20.25 -6.99 -4.97
C GLN A 281 -18.76 -6.84 -4.65
N ARG A 282 -18.40 -6.75 -3.36
CA ARG A 282 -17.00 -6.64 -2.92
C ARG A 282 -16.18 -7.84 -3.37
N TRP A 283 -16.74 -9.04 -3.24
CA TRP A 283 -16.06 -10.25 -3.66
C TRP A 283 -15.82 -10.29 -5.17
N VAL A 284 -16.81 -9.94 -6.00
CA VAL A 284 -16.62 -9.85 -7.45
C VAL A 284 -15.54 -8.82 -7.80
N GLN A 285 -15.53 -7.68 -7.12
CA GLN A 285 -14.50 -6.65 -7.32
C GLN A 285 -13.10 -7.13 -6.95
N ILE A 286 -12.94 -7.88 -5.87
CA ILE A 286 -11.66 -8.51 -5.49
C ILE A 286 -11.26 -9.58 -6.51
N LEU A 287 -12.22 -10.37 -7.00
CA LEU A 287 -11.97 -11.37 -8.04
C LEU A 287 -11.50 -10.77 -9.36
N LEU A 288 -11.82 -9.52 -9.68
CA LEU A 288 -11.28 -8.87 -10.88
C LEU A 288 -9.76 -8.85 -10.88
N TYR A 289 -9.13 -8.79 -9.70
CA TYR A 289 -7.68 -8.83 -9.51
C TYR A 289 -7.11 -10.24 -9.39
N SER A 290 -7.95 -11.28 -9.50
CA SER A 290 -7.48 -12.66 -9.50
C SER A 290 -6.95 -13.06 -10.87
N GLY A 291 -5.91 -13.90 -10.89
CA GLY A 291 -5.31 -14.37 -12.14
C GLY A 291 -6.27 -15.29 -12.93
N PRO A 292 -5.92 -15.64 -14.19
CA PRO A 292 -6.75 -16.47 -15.07
C PRO A 292 -7.14 -17.84 -14.49
N GLU A 293 -6.37 -18.35 -13.51
CA GLU A 293 -6.63 -19.61 -12.82
C GLU A 293 -7.70 -19.48 -11.70
N GLY A 294 -8.24 -18.28 -11.48
CA GLY A 294 -9.26 -18.02 -10.47
C GLY A 294 -8.75 -18.06 -9.02
N HIS A 295 -7.42 -18.05 -8.84
CA HIS A 295 -6.78 -17.90 -7.55
C HIS A 295 -6.57 -16.41 -7.22
N VAL A 296 -7.15 -15.97 -6.11
CA VAL A 296 -6.91 -14.63 -5.57
C VAL A 296 -5.53 -14.64 -4.90
N GLU A 297 -4.55 -14.03 -5.54
CA GLU A 297 -3.23 -13.84 -4.93
C GLU A 297 -3.22 -12.51 -4.15
N LEU A 298 -3.56 -12.59 -2.87
CA LEU A 298 -3.66 -11.41 -1.99
C LEU A 298 -2.32 -10.71 -1.76
N SER A 299 -1.18 -11.35 -2.09
CA SER A 299 0.14 -10.72 -2.12
C SER A 299 0.37 -9.86 -3.37
N SER A 300 -0.59 -9.80 -4.30
CA SER A 300 -0.55 -8.90 -5.45
C SER A 300 -0.52 -7.45 -4.96
N PRO A 301 0.52 -6.66 -5.32
CA PRO A 301 0.63 -5.28 -4.88
C PRO A 301 -0.49 -4.40 -5.42
N LEU A 302 -0.96 -4.68 -6.65
CA LEU A 302 -2.09 -3.97 -7.25
C LEU A 302 -3.38 -4.20 -6.45
N LEU A 303 -3.65 -5.43 -6.02
CA LEU A 303 -4.83 -5.76 -5.22
C LEU A 303 -4.75 -5.15 -3.82
N GLN A 304 -3.58 -5.18 -3.17
CA GLN A 304 -3.36 -4.54 -1.86
C GLN A 304 -3.67 -3.04 -1.92
N MET A 305 -3.18 -2.36 -2.95
CA MET A 305 -3.44 -0.94 -3.14
C MET A 305 -4.92 -0.67 -3.44
N ALA A 306 -5.54 -1.43 -4.36
CA ALA A 306 -6.95 -1.26 -4.72
C ALA A 306 -7.90 -1.49 -3.53
N THR A 307 -7.67 -2.55 -2.75
CA THR A 307 -8.49 -2.85 -1.55
C THR A 307 -8.28 -1.83 -0.44
N THR A 308 -7.05 -1.34 -0.25
CA THR A 308 -6.76 -0.26 0.70
C THR A 308 -7.50 1.01 0.30
N ARG A 309 -7.43 1.44 -0.97
CA ARG A 309 -8.18 2.61 -1.48
C ARG A 309 -9.68 2.44 -1.28
N GLY A 310 -10.23 1.28 -1.64
CA GLY A 310 -11.65 0.97 -1.44
C GLY A 310 -12.07 1.15 0.03
N ARG A 311 -11.29 0.56 0.95
CA ARG A 311 -11.60 0.62 2.38
C ARG A 311 -11.42 2.03 2.97
N LEU A 312 -10.39 2.76 2.54
CA LEU A 312 -10.19 4.16 2.93
C LEU A 312 -11.40 5.02 2.56
N LEU A 313 -11.84 4.97 1.31
CA LEU A 313 -12.97 5.75 0.80
C LEU A 313 -14.29 5.40 1.51
N GLU A 314 -14.51 4.11 1.78
CA GLU A 314 -15.65 3.63 2.56
C GLU A 314 -15.68 4.26 3.97
N LEU A 315 -14.55 4.19 4.68
CA LEU A 315 -14.43 4.71 6.04
C LEU A 315 -14.45 6.24 6.11
N MET A 316 -13.91 6.94 5.10
CA MET A 316 -14.09 8.38 4.95
C MET A 316 -15.56 8.75 4.80
N THR A 317 -16.30 8.01 3.98
CA THR A 317 -17.74 8.22 3.81
C THR A 317 -18.51 8.01 5.10
N LEU A 318 -18.23 6.93 5.84
CA LEU A 318 -18.92 6.65 7.11
C LEU A 318 -18.56 7.64 8.22
N THR A 319 -17.34 8.17 8.21
CA THR A 319 -16.92 9.25 9.11
C THR A 319 -17.68 10.54 8.83
N LEU A 320 -17.78 10.94 7.55
CA LEU A 320 -18.44 12.18 7.14
C LEU A 320 -19.97 12.10 7.19
N ARG A 321 -20.52 10.93 6.88
CA ARG A 321 -21.96 10.66 6.79
C ARG A 321 -22.30 9.36 7.54
N PRO A 322 -22.36 9.40 8.89
CA PRO A 322 -22.69 8.23 9.68
C PRO A 322 -24.04 7.62 9.25
N GLY A 323 -24.03 6.33 8.91
CA GLY A 323 -25.21 5.58 8.47
C GLY A 323 -25.44 5.56 6.95
N ASP A 324 -24.66 6.28 6.15
CA ASP A 324 -24.73 6.24 4.67
C ASP A 324 -24.05 4.99 4.11
N VAL A 325 -24.66 3.82 4.34
CA VAL A 325 -24.12 2.52 3.89
C VAL A 325 -24.08 2.42 2.36
N ALA A 326 -25.07 3.00 1.67
CA ALA A 326 -25.12 3.00 0.21
C ALA A 326 -24.00 3.86 -0.39
N GLY A 327 -23.79 5.05 0.17
CA GLY A 327 -22.68 5.91 -0.21
C GLY A 327 -21.32 5.27 0.09
N ALA A 328 -21.19 4.58 1.22
CA ALA A 328 -19.95 3.88 1.59
C ALA A 328 -19.62 2.72 0.63
N ASN A 329 -20.61 1.93 0.18
CA ASN A 329 -20.41 0.90 -0.83
C ASN A 329 -20.00 1.49 -2.20
N THR A 330 -20.54 2.67 -2.54
CA THR A 330 -20.16 3.42 -3.74
C THR A 330 -18.72 3.93 -3.63
N ALA A 331 -18.33 4.47 -2.48
CA ALA A 331 -16.97 4.93 -2.21
C ALA A 331 -15.96 3.78 -2.27
N PHE A 332 -16.30 2.62 -1.70
CA PHE A 332 -15.48 1.40 -1.84
C PHE A 332 -15.27 1.02 -3.30
N THR A 333 -16.34 1.08 -4.10
CA THR A 333 -16.31 0.81 -5.54
C THR A 333 -15.40 1.77 -6.29
N VAL A 334 -15.47 3.07 -6.01
CA VAL A 334 -14.56 4.07 -6.59
C VAL A 334 -13.11 3.76 -6.22
N GLY A 335 -12.83 3.44 -4.95
CA GLY A 335 -11.47 3.18 -4.51
C GLY A 335 -10.86 1.94 -5.18
N ILE A 336 -11.57 0.81 -5.15
CA ILE A 336 -11.07 -0.43 -5.74
C ILE A 336 -10.98 -0.34 -7.27
N MET A 337 -11.94 0.31 -7.95
CA MET A 337 -11.94 0.42 -9.41
C MET A 337 -10.99 1.50 -9.96
N SER A 338 -10.35 2.30 -9.10
CA SER A 338 -9.40 3.35 -9.51
C SER A 338 -8.17 2.84 -10.27
N LEU A 339 -7.95 1.53 -10.29
CA LEU A 339 -6.78 0.87 -10.87
C LEU A 339 -7.15 -0.14 -11.97
N MET A 340 -8.37 -0.08 -12.53
CA MET A 340 -8.82 -1.03 -13.55
C MET A 340 -8.07 -0.88 -14.87
N ASP A 341 -7.64 0.34 -15.21
CA ASP A 341 -6.81 0.56 -16.39
C ASP A 341 -5.49 -0.21 -16.29
N ALA A 342 -4.81 -0.11 -15.15
CA ALA A 342 -3.62 -0.90 -14.84
C ALA A 342 -3.89 -2.40 -14.80
N LEU A 343 -5.03 -2.81 -14.22
CA LEU A 343 -5.42 -4.21 -14.15
C LEU A 343 -5.62 -4.86 -15.55
N PHE A 344 -6.25 -4.14 -16.47
CA PHE A 344 -6.60 -4.66 -17.79
C PHE A 344 -5.65 -4.25 -18.91
N ASP A 345 -4.64 -3.43 -18.61
CA ASP A 345 -3.73 -2.80 -19.59
C ASP A 345 -4.47 -2.05 -20.72
N VAL A 346 -5.61 -1.43 -20.40
CA VAL A 346 -6.42 -0.65 -21.36
C VAL A 346 -6.83 0.69 -20.76
N PRO A 347 -7.08 1.74 -21.58
CA PRO A 347 -7.53 3.02 -21.07
C PRO A 347 -8.84 2.90 -20.27
N MET A 348 -8.93 3.59 -19.13
CA MET A 348 -10.10 3.58 -18.23
C MET A 348 -11.43 3.86 -18.97
N ARG A 349 -11.41 4.73 -19.98
CA ARG A 349 -12.59 5.07 -20.78
C ARG A 349 -13.15 3.86 -21.56
N GLU A 350 -12.29 3.02 -22.11
CA GLU A 350 -12.70 1.83 -22.88
C GLU A 350 -13.33 0.76 -21.98
N ILE A 351 -12.95 0.72 -20.70
CA ILE A 351 -13.56 -0.16 -19.70
C ILE A 351 -15.00 0.29 -19.43
N PHE A 352 -15.22 1.61 -19.28
CA PHE A 352 -16.54 2.16 -18.99
C PHE A 352 -17.50 2.19 -20.19
N ASP A 353 -17.04 1.84 -21.40
CA ASP A 353 -17.94 1.55 -22.51
C ASP A 353 -18.58 0.16 -22.39
N LYS A 354 -18.07 -0.69 -21.47
CA LYS A 354 -18.53 -2.07 -21.25
C LYS A 354 -19.33 -2.28 -19.97
N VAL A 355 -19.34 -1.30 -19.06
CA VAL A 355 -19.99 -1.37 -17.73
C VAL A 355 -20.76 -0.09 -17.50
N ASP A 356 -22.03 -0.21 -17.09
CA ASP A 356 -22.87 0.95 -16.78
C ASP A 356 -22.68 1.35 -15.31
N LEU A 357 -21.84 2.37 -15.11
CA LEU A 357 -21.55 2.93 -13.79
C LEU A 357 -22.35 4.21 -13.57
N SER A 358 -22.74 4.45 -12.32
CA SER A 358 -23.39 5.71 -11.95
C SER A 358 -22.54 6.92 -12.33
N ARG A 359 -23.22 8.06 -12.57
CA ARG A 359 -22.56 9.33 -12.93
C ARG A 359 -21.49 9.74 -11.92
N ASP A 360 -21.76 9.52 -10.63
CA ASP A 360 -20.85 9.89 -9.55
C ASP A 360 -19.58 9.02 -9.54
N VAL A 361 -19.71 7.72 -9.82
CA VAL A 361 -18.56 6.81 -9.93
C VAL A 361 -17.70 7.19 -11.13
N ARG A 362 -18.32 7.44 -12.29
CA ARG A 362 -17.61 7.86 -13.50
C ARG A 362 -16.88 9.19 -13.29
N ALA A 363 -17.55 10.17 -12.68
CA ALA A 363 -16.98 11.49 -12.38
C ALA A 363 -15.74 11.41 -11.46
N ALA A 364 -15.80 10.57 -10.44
CA ALA A 364 -14.68 10.35 -9.52
C ALA A 364 -13.50 9.66 -10.21
N LEU A 365 -13.76 8.62 -11.02
CA LEU A 365 -12.72 7.79 -11.64
C LEU A 365 -12.05 8.45 -12.84
N LEU A 366 -12.77 9.27 -13.64
CA LEU A 366 -12.22 9.93 -14.82
C LEU A 366 -11.71 11.34 -14.55
N GLU A 367 -12.47 12.14 -13.78
CA GLU A 367 -12.20 13.57 -13.60
C GLU A 367 -11.76 13.95 -12.18
N ARG A 368 -11.75 12.99 -11.23
CA ARG A 368 -11.56 13.26 -9.78
C ARG A 368 -12.56 14.29 -9.24
N ASP A 369 -13.78 14.30 -9.80
CA ASP A 369 -14.83 15.22 -9.41
C ASP A 369 -15.79 14.64 -8.35
N GLY A 370 -16.50 15.54 -7.66
CA GLY A 370 -17.41 15.21 -6.56
C GLY A 370 -16.70 14.79 -5.26
N ASP A 371 -17.49 14.39 -4.27
CA ASP A 371 -16.98 13.93 -2.96
C ASP A 371 -16.08 12.70 -3.10
N TYR A 372 -16.51 11.72 -3.90
CA TYR A 372 -15.73 10.50 -4.13
C TYR A 372 -14.42 10.76 -4.88
N GLY A 373 -14.41 11.72 -5.81
CA GLY A 373 -13.19 12.15 -6.48
C GLY A 373 -12.21 12.82 -5.53
N ALA A 374 -12.71 13.69 -4.63
CA ALA A 374 -11.89 14.30 -3.59
C ALA A 374 -11.32 13.26 -2.61
N MET A 375 -12.13 12.28 -2.17
CA MET A 375 -11.65 11.18 -1.33
C MET A 375 -10.58 10.33 -2.04
N LEU A 376 -10.77 10.05 -3.33
CA LEU A 376 -9.78 9.34 -4.13
C LEU A 376 -8.46 10.11 -4.21
N SER A 377 -8.51 11.43 -4.42
CA SER A 377 -7.32 12.28 -4.39
C SER A 377 -6.60 12.28 -3.04
N VAL A 378 -7.33 12.21 -1.91
CA VAL A 378 -6.72 12.02 -0.59
C VAL A 378 -5.99 10.69 -0.53
N ALA A 379 -6.65 9.59 -0.94
CA ALA A 379 -6.04 8.26 -0.92
C ALA A 379 -4.76 8.20 -1.78
N GLU A 380 -4.79 8.74 -3.00
CA GLU A 380 -3.62 8.82 -3.89
C GLU A 380 -2.48 9.67 -3.29
N ALA A 381 -2.82 10.78 -2.64
CA ALA A 381 -1.82 11.65 -2.01
C ALA A 381 -1.17 11.02 -0.77
N LEU A 382 -1.88 10.15 -0.04
CA LEU A 382 -1.32 9.40 1.08
C LEU A 382 -0.30 8.35 0.62
N GLU A 383 -0.39 7.85 -0.61
CA GLU A 383 0.51 6.81 -1.12
C GLU A 383 1.91 7.35 -1.52
N HIS A 384 1.98 8.53 -2.15
CA HIS A 384 3.22 9.08 -2.74
C HIS A 384 4.05 9.91 -1.77
N ALA A 385 5.38 9.77 -1.76
CA ALA A 385 6.35 10.38 -0.82
C ALA A 385 6.24 11.91 -0.61
N GLU A 386 5.81 12.66 -1.61
CA GLU A 386 5.55 14.10 -1.49
C GLU A 386 4.03 14.37 -1.44
N PRO A 387 3.47 14.75 -0.28
CA PRO A 387 2.09 15.18 -0.24
C PRO A 387 2.03 16.55 -0.90
N GLY A 388 1.66 16.59 -2.17
CA GLY A 388 1.50 17.85 -2.88
C GLY A 388 0.49 18.77 -2.16
N ARG A 389 0.52 20.07 -2.50
CA ARG A 389 -0.48 21.07 -2.07
C ARG A 389 -1.95 20.61 -2.19
N ASN A 390 -2.19 19.59 -3.00
CA ASN A 390 -3.48 18.95 -3.22
C ASN A 390 -4.05 18.23 -1.99
N LEU A 391 -3.23 17.71 -1.06
CA LEU A 391 -3.74 16.97 0.10
C LEU A 391 -4.49 17.88 1.07
N ALA A 392 -3.89 19.00 1.49
CA ALA A 392 -4.53 19.95 2.40
C ALA A 392 -5.84 20.49 1.82
N ALA A 393 -5.84 20.88 0.54
CA ALA A 393 -7.04 21.35 -0.15
C ALA A 393 -8.15 20.28 -0.24
N ALA A 394 -7.79 19.02 -0.44
CA ALA A 394 -8.75 17.92 -0.47
C ALA A 394 -9.33 17.62 0.92
N LEU A 395 -8.52 17.68 1.98
CA LEU A 395 -8.96 17.53 3.36
C LEU A 395 -9.92 18.66 3.78
N ASP A 396 -9.56 19.90 3.46
CA ASP A 396 -10.40 21.08 3.73
C ASP A 396 -11.75 20.99 3.02
N ARG A 397 -11.74 20.56 1.74
CA ARG A 397 -12.97 20.35 0.96
C ARG A 397 -13.89 19.30 1.59
N LEU A 398 -13.31 18.24 2.14
CA LEU A 398 -14.05 17.14 2.77
C LEU A 398 -14.41 17.44 4.23
N GLY A 399 -13.78 18.42 4.88
CA GLY A 399 -13.93 18.69 6.30
C GLY A 399 -13.33 17.58 7.18
N LEU A 400 -12.28 16.91 6.71
CA LEU A 400 -11.58 15.85 7.45
C LEU A 400 -10.31 16.39 8.12
N SER A 401 -10.16 16.13 9.41
CA SER A 401 -8.90 16.39 10.11
C SER A 401 -7.84 15.32 9.82
N VAL A 402 -6.57 15.68 9.99
CA VAL A 402 -5.41 14.76 9.89
C VAL A 402 -5.61 13.53 10.78
N LYS A 403 -6.01 13.76 12.03
CA LYS A 403 -6.28 12.69 13.00
C LYS A 403 -7.33 11.70 12.52
N GLN A 404 -8.46 12.19 11.98
CA GLN A 404 -9.51 11.33 11.45
C GLN A 404 -9.00 10.48 10.28
N VAL A 405 -8.22 11.08 9.37
CA VAL A 405 -7.68 10.35 8.22
C VAL A 405 -6.67 9.30 8.64
N ARG A 406 -5.79 9.61 9.61
CA ARG A 406 -4.86 8.64 10.19
C ARG A 406 -5.60 7.46 10.83
N ASP A 407 -6.65 7.72 11.61
CA ASP A 407 -7.42 6.66 12.26
C ASP A 407 -8.16 5.79 11.23
N ILE A 408 -8.66 6.40 10.14
CA ILE A 408 -9.24 5.70 8.98
C ILE A 408 -8.19 4.85 8.27
N GLU A 409 -6.99 5.37 8.06
CA GLU A 409 -5.87 4.69 7.39
C GLU A 409 -5.43 3.43 8.14
N LEU A 410 -5.21 3.55 9.44
CA LEU A 410 -4.86 2.40 10.29
C LEU A 410 -5.97 1.33 10.29
N ALA A 411 -7.24 1.75 10.33
CA ALA A 411 -8.37 0.83 10.25
C ALA A 411 -8.46 0.13 8.89
N ALA A 412 -8.15 0.83 7.80
CA ALA A 412 -8.11 0.24 6.47
C ALA A 412 -6.99 -0.81 6.35
N PHE A 413 -5.81 -0.53 6.89
CA PHE A 413 -4.69 -1.48 6.90
C PHE A 413 -5.01 -2.75 7.70
N GLY A 414 -5.66 -2.59 8.86
CA GLY A 414 -6.13 -3.72 9.68
C GLY A 414 -7.11 -4.62 8.93
N TRP A 415 -8.05 -4.04 8.19
CA TRP A 415 -9.05 -4.78 7.41
C TRP A 415 -8.45 -5.54 6.23
N VAL A 416 -7.56 -4.93 5.46
CA VAL A 416 -6.90 -5.62 4.32
C VAL A 416 -6.07 -6.82 4.79
N ARG A 417 -5.47 -6.73 5.99
CA ARG A 417 -4.78 -7.86 6.61
C ARG A 417 -5.72 -9.00 6.99
N GLU A 418 -6.89 -8.69 7.54
CA GLU A 418 -7.91 -9.71 7.89
C GLU A 418 -8.43 -10.41 6.63
N LEU A 419 -8.65 -9.67 5.54
CA LEU A 419 -8.97 -10.24 4.23
C LEU A 419 -7.90 -11.26 3.77
N GLY A 420 -6.62 -10.97 4.05
CA GLY A 420 -5.47 -11.87 3.87
C GLY A 420 -5.59 -13.20 4.62
N ALA A 421 -6.21 -13.19 5.80
CA ALA A 421 -6.30 -14.35 6.68
C ALA A 421 -7.55 -15.21 6.44
N GLU A 422 -8.65 -14.64 5.93
CA GLU A 422 -9.93 -15.33 5.72
C GLU A 422 -10.01 -16.14 4.40
N VAL A 423 -9.09 -15.87 3.45
CA VAL A 423 -9.07 -16.54 2.13
C VAL A 423 -8.18 -17.80 2.12
N HIS A 424 -7.48 -18.08 3.23
CA HIS A 424 -6.71 -19.29 3.47
C HIS A 424 -7.41 -20.19 4.50
#